data_AF-A0A9D2NMU4-F1
#
_entry.id   AF-A0A9D2NMU4-F1
#
_cell.length_a   1.000
_cell.length_b   1.000
_cell.length_c   1.000
_cell.angle_alpha   90.00
_cell.angle_beta   90.00
_cell.angle_gamma   90.00
#
_symmetry.space_group_name_H-M   'P 1'
#
loop_
_entity.id
_entity.type
_entity.pdbx_description
1 polymer ?
#
loop_
_entity_poly.entity_id
_entity_poly.type
_entity_poly.pdbx_seq_one_letter_code
_entity_poly.pdbx_strand_id
1 'polypeptide(L)'
;RLKNFGTVLTKDYFEEQLQRIREIRLSERRFYQKITDIYATSIDYDSKAQTTRMFFAKVQNQLHWAIHGETAAEVIYHRADSEKEHMGLQTWKDAPNGKIQTVFPQSEQ
;
A
#
# COMPACT_ATOMS: atom_id res chain seq x y z
N ARG A 1 18.47 19.74 25.15
CA ARG A 1 17.30 19.68 26.05
C ARG A 1 16.03 19.74 25.22
N LEU A 2 15.43 18.59 24.87
CA LEU A 2 14.04 18.53 24.43
C LEU A 2 13.26 17.76 25.50
N LYS A 3 12.28 18.44 26.08
CA LYS A 3 11.52 18.02 27.25
C LYS A 3 10.55 16.91 26.86
N ASN A 4 10.44 15.92 27.74
CA ASN A 4 9.39 14.93 27.84
C ASN A 4 8.01 15.56 27.52
N PHE A 5 7.47 15.30 26.33
CA PHE A 5 6.04 15.38 26.10
C PHE A 5 5.50 13.96 26.13
N GLY A 6 4.54 13.76 27.02
CA GLY A 6 4.03 12.47 27.45
C GLY A 6 3.60 11.57 26.30
N THR A 7 3.87 10.30 26.51
CA THR A 7 3.51 9.09 25.77
C THR A 7 2.06 9.00 25.27
N VAL A 8 1.15 9.86 25.74
CA VAL A 8 -0.26 9.90 25.36
C VAL A 8 -0.44 10.50 23.96
N LEU A 9 0.19 11.65 23.65
CA LEU A 9 0.03 12.32 22.35
C LEU A 9 0.62 11.52 21.18
N THR A 10 1.73 10.81 21.39
CA THR A 10 2.33 9.97 20.35
C THR A 10 1.58 8.67 20.16
N LYS A 11 1.11 8.05 21.24
CA LYS A 11 0.36 6.78 21.18
C LYS A 11 -1.01 6.98 20.53
N ASP A 12 -1.75 8.00 20.96
CA ASP A 12 -3.06 8.33 20.42
C ASP A 12 -2.96 8.72 18.92
N TYR A 13 -1.91 9.44 18.53
CA TYR A 13 -1.62 9.76 17.14
C TYR A 13 -1.42 8.51 16.27
N PHE A 14 -0.56 7.57 16.70
CA PHE A 14 -0.34 6.34 15.92
C PHE A 14 -1.58 5.44 15.90
N GLU A 15 -2.36 5.40 16.98
CA GLU A 15 -3.63 4.67 17.03
C GLU A 15 -4.66 5.26 16.05
N GLU A 16 -4.81 6.59 15.99
CA GLU A 16 -5.68 7.26 15.02
C GLU A 16 -5.25 6.96 13.58
N GLN A 17 -3.95 7.06 13.29
CA GLN A 17 -3.43 6.77 11.96
C GLN A 17 -3.67 5.30 11.55
N LEU A 18 -3.47 4.35 12.47
CA LEU A 18 -3.76 2.95 12.24
C LEU A 18 -5.26 2.71 12.02
N GLN A 19 -6.11 3.38 12.79
CA GLN A 19 -7.56 3.28 12.64
C GLN A 19 -8.01 3.84 11.28
N ARG A 20 -7.48 4.99 10.87
CA ARG A 20 -7.75 5.59 9.56
C ARG A 20 -7.31 4.68 8.41
N ILE A 21 -6.13 4.07 8.51
CA ILE A 21 -5.67 3.08 7.51
C ILE A 21 -6.60 1.87 7.48
N ARG A 22 -7.04 1.34 8.64
CA ARG A 22 -8.02 0.23 8.67
C ARG A 22 -9.33 0.61 8.00
N GLU A 23 -9.84 1.81 8.26
CA GLU A 23 -11.07 2.30 7.65
C GLU A 23 -10.96 2.39 6.13
N ILE A 24 -9.84 2.92 5.62
CA ILE A 24 -9.54 2.95 4.19
C ILE A 24 -9.49 1.53 3.61
N ARG A 25 -8.83 0.58 4.28
CA ARG A 25 -8.76 -0.82 3.81
C ARG A 25 -10.10 -1.54 3.86
N LEU A 26 -10.92 -1.26 4.87
CA LEU A 26 -12.27 -1.81 4.99
C LEU A 26 -13.18 -1.27 3.89
N SER A 27 -13.11 0.03 3.60
CA SER A 27 -13.91 0.63 2.52
C SER A 27 -13.48 0.11 1.15
N GLU A 28 -12.17 -0.03 0.91
CA GLU A 28 -11.60 -0.64 -0.30
C GLU A 28 -12.09 -2.08 -0.49
N ARG A 29 -12.02 -2.91 0.55
CA ARG A 29 -12.51 -4.30 0.51
C ARG A 29 -14.00 -4.38 0.18
N ARG A 30 -14.83 -3.53 0.81
CA ARG A 30 -16.28 -3.48 0.55
C ARG A 30 -16.58 -3.07 -0.89
N PHE A 31 -15.80 -2.15 -1.46
CA PHE A 31 -15.94 -1.73 -2.85
C PHE A 31 -15.66 -2.90 -3.81
N TYR A 32 -14.52 -3.59 -3.65
CA TYR A 32 -14.20 -4.75 -4.49
C TYR A 32 -15.19 -5.89 -4.34
N GLN A 33 -15.71 -6.12 -3.12
CA GLN A 33 -16.77 -7.12 -2.90
C GLN A 33 -18.01 -6.79 -3.73
N LYS A 34 -18.50 -5.54 -3.70
CA LYS A 34 -19.66 -5.13 -4.50
C LYS A 34 -19.45 -5.32 -6.00
N ILE A 35 -18.27 -4.98 -6.52
CA ILE A 35 -17.96 -5.20 -7.94
C ILE A 35 -17.97 -6.69 -8.28
N THR A 36 -17.41 -7.51 -7.40
CA THR A 36 -17.40 -8.97 -7.57
C THR A 36 -18.82 -9.54 -7.53
N ASP A 37 -19.66 -9.09 -6.60
CA ASP A 37 -21.05 -9.53 -6.48
C ASP A 37 -21.85 -9.18 -7.74
N ILE A 38 -21.66 -7.98 -8.31
CA ILE A 38 -22.28 -7.58 -9.57
C ILE A 38 -21.75 -8.43 -10.72
N TYR A 39 -20.43 -8.57 -10.82
CA TYR A 39 -19.82 -9.32 -11.92
C TYR A 39 -20.18 -10.81 -11.89
N ALA A 40 -20.36 -11.38 -10.70
CA ALA A 40 -20.82 -12.76 -10.52
C ALA A 40 -22.26 -13.00 -11.02
N THR A 41 -23.07 -11.96 -11.23
CA THR A 41 -24.40 -12.09 -11.86
C THR A 41 -24.32 -12.23 -13.39
N SER A 42 -23.15 -12.03 -13.99
CA SER A 42 -22.97 -12.23 -15.43
C SER A 42 -23.03 -13.72 -15.79
N ILE A 43 -23.67 -14.03 -16.93
CA ILE A 43 -23.91 -15.41 -17.40
C ILE A 43 -22.61 -16.19 -17.61
N ASP A 44 -21.52 -15.51 -17.97
CA ASP A 44 -20.22 -16.11 -18.33
C ASP A 44 -19.14 -15.91 -17.25
N TYR A 45 -19.51 -15.76 -15.98
CA TYR A 45 -18.54 -15.58 -14.91
C TYR A 45 -17.69 -16.83 -14.68
N ASP A 46 -16.43 -16.79 -15.13
CA ASP A 46 -15.38 -17.70 -14.68
C ASP A 46 -14.23 -16.92 -14.04
N SER A 47 -13.98 -17.19 -12.76
CA SER A 47 -12.87 -16.64 -11.98
C SER A 47 -11.49 -16.89 -12.61
N LYS A 48 -11.33 -17.95 -13.41
CA LYS A 48 -10.07 -18.32 -14.07
C LYS A 48 -9.96 -17.76 -15.48
N ALA A 49 -11.04 -17.24 -16.07
CA ALA A 49 -11.01 -16.67 -17.40
C ALA A 49 -10.05 -15.46 -17.48
N GLN A 50 -9.38 -15.33 -18.63
CA GLN A 50 -8.49 -14.21 -18.89
C GLN A 50 -9.26 -12.88 -18.94
N THR A 51 -10.48 -12.90 -19.48
CA THR A 51 -11.39 -11.75 -19.57
C THR A 51 -11.71 -11.18 -18.18
N THR A 52 -12.05 -12.04 -17.22
CA THR A 52 -12.27 -11.67 -15.81
C THR A 52 -11.05 -11.01 -15.19
N ARG A 53 -9.87 -11.60 -15.37
CA ARG A 53 -8.60 -11.04 -14.86
C ARG A 53 -8.29 -9.66 -15.46
N MET A 54 -8.47 -9.51 -16.77
CA MET A 54 -8.27 -8.23 -17.46
C MET A 54 -9.27 -7.16 -17.00
N PHE A 55 -10.53 -7.55 -16.78
CA PHE A 55 -11.55 -6.66 -16.26
C PHE A 55 -11.17 -6.10 -14.89
N PHE A 56 -10.84 -6.96 -13.93
CA PHE A 56 -10.45 -6.53 -12.58
C PHE A 56 -9.14 -5.72 -12.59
N ALA A 57 -8.16 -6.08 -13.41
CA ALA A 57 -6.94 -5.29 -13.58
C ALA A 57 -7.24 -3.86 -14.09
N LYS A 58 -8.18 -3.73 -15.05
CA LYS A 58 -8.61 -2.42 -15.55
C LYS A 58 -9.30 -1.58 -14.48
N VAL A 59 -10.24 -2.18 -13.74
CA VAL A 59 -10.93 -1.52 -12.63
C VAL A 59 -9.93 -1.04 -11.57
N GLN A 60 -8.94 -1.86 -11.22
CA GLN A 60 -7.90 -1.50 -10.26
C GLN A 60 -7.06 -0.33 -10.76
N ASN A 61 -6.67 -0.31 -12.04
CA ASN A 61 -5.91 0.80 -12.61
C ASN A 61 -6.73 2.11 -12.63
N GLN A 62 -8.04 2.02 -12.92
CA GLN A 62 -8.94 3.17 -12.85
C GLN A 62 -9.09 3.71 -11.42
N LEU A 63 -9.19 2.83 -10.43
CA LEU A 63 -9.24 3.24 -9.02
C LEU A 63 -7.92 3.91 -8.59
N HIS A 64 -6.78 3.34 -8.99
CA HIS A 64 -5.47 3.91 -8.68
C HIS A 64 -5.34 5.34 -9.24
N TRP A 65 -5.75 5.52 -10.49
CA TRP A 65 -5.79 6.83 -11.14
C TRP A 65 -6.74 7.80 -10.45
N ALA A 66 -7.94 7.37 -10.05
CA ALA A 66 -8.90 8.23 -9.36
C ALA A 66 -8.42 8.74 -7.99
N ILE A 67 -7.52 8.01 -7.31
CA ILE A 67 -6.99 8.38 -5.99
C ILE A 67 -5.71 9.21 -6.13
N HIS A 68 -4.79 8.81 -7.01
CA HIS A 68 -3.44 9.38 -7.09
C HIS A 68 -3.23 10.33 -8.27
N GLY A 69 -4.11 10.34 -9.27
CA GLY A 69 -3.96 11.11 -10.51
C GLY A 69 -3.06 10.45 -11.57
N GLU A 70 -2.45 9.31 -11.24
CA GLU A 70 -1.54 8.57 -12.10
C GLU A 70 -2.00 7.11 -12.21
N THR A 71 -1.81 6.51 -13.39
CA THR A 71 -2.00 5.07 -13.59
C THR A 71 -0.86 4.29 -12.95
N ALA A 72 -1.09 3.00 -12.68
CA ALA A 72 -0.05 2.14 -12.11
C ALA A 72 1.22 2.07 -12.99
N ALA A 73 1.06 2.16 -14.31
CA ALA A 73 2.18 2.19 -15.25
C ALA A 73 2.99 3.49 -15.15
N GLU A 74 2.32 4.64 -15.03
CA GLU A 74 2.96 5.94 -14.85
C GLU A 74 3.71 6.00 -13.51
N VAL A 75 3.11 5.48 -12.42
CA VAL A 75 3.78 5.39 -11.11
C VAL A 75 5.05 4.55 -11.19
N ILE A 76 5.03 3.43 -11.91
CA ILE A 76 6.22 2.59 -12.10
C ILE A 76 7.27 3.35 -12.91
N TYR A 77 6.85 3.99 -14.01
CA TYR A 77 7.74 4.78 -14.87
C TYR A 77 8.43 5.91 -14.11
N HIS A 78 7.70 6.65 -13.25
CA HIS A 78 8.28 7.73 -12.46
C HIS A 78 9.22 7.26 -11.34
N ARG A 79 8.99 6.05 -10.80
CA ARG A 79 9.82 5.46 -9.74
C ARG A 79 11.07 4.76 -10.26
N ALA A 80 10.96 4.05 -11.38
CA ALA A 80 12.04 3.30 -11.99
C ALA A 80 12.69 4.16 -13.08
N ASP A 81 13.70 4.93 -12.68
CA ASP A 81 14.37 5.89 -13.55
C ASP A 81 15.85 5.52 -13.67
N SER A 82 16.27 5.10 -14.87
CA SER A 82 17.64 4.68 -15.14
C SER A 82 18.67 5.81 -15.06
N GLU A 83 18.24 7.07 -15.15
CA GLU A 83 19.12 8.23 -15.02
C GLU A 83 19.42 8.58 -13.56
N LYS A 84 18.64 8.05 -12.61
CA LYS A 84 18.85 8.25 -11.17
C LYS A 84 19.85 7.25 -10.60
N GLU A 85 20.60 7.67 -9.59
CA GLU A 85 21.48 6.79 -8.83
C GLU A 85 20.69 5.58 -8.29
N HIS A 86 21.25 4.37 -8.48
CA HIS A 86 20.60 3.09 -8.18
C HIS A 86 19.20 2.91 -8.78
N MET A 87 18.93 3.48 -9.96
CA MET A 87 17.63 3.41 -10.65
C MET A 87 16.45 3.99 -9.86
N GLY A 88 16.71 4.89 -8.90
CA GLY A 88 15.67 5.47 -8.04
C GLY A 88 15.27 4.60 -6.84
N LEU A 89 16.02 3.53 -6.53
CA LEU A 89 15.81 2.70 -5.34
C LEU A 89 16.04 3.51 -4.06
N GLN A 90 15.03 3.60 -3.20
CA GLN A 90 15.11 4.30 -1.90
C GLN A 90 15.59 3.40 -0.76
N THR A 91 15.40 2.09 -0.87
CA THR A 91 15.79 1.11 0.16
C THR A 91 16.21 -0.21 -0.49
N TRP A 92 17.37 -0.74 -0.09
CA TRP A 92 17.88 -2.06 -0.47
C TRP A 92 18.65 -2.69 0.69
N LYS A 93 18.91 -4.00 0.62
CA LYS A 93 19.39 -4.82 1.76
C LYS A 93 20.71 -4.32 2.36
N ASP A 94 21.59 -3.77 1.54
CA ASP A 94 22.92 -3.27 1.91
C ASP A 94 23.07 -1.75 1.69
N ALA A 95 21.98 -0.99 1.80
CA ALA A 95 22.03 0.46 1.70
C ALA A 95 22.88 1.05 2.83
N PRO A 96 23.69 2.10 2.59
CA PRO A 96 24.56 2.71 3.62
C PRO A 96 23.78 3.23 4.84
N ASN A 97 22.49 3.53 4.67
CA ASN A 97 21.52 3.86 5.73
C ASN A 97 20.43 2.77 5.87
N GLY A 98 20.83 1.50 5.84
CA GLY A 98 19.92 0.33 5.83
C GLY A 98 18.96 0.22 7.02
N LYS A 99 17.99 -0.70 6.91
CA LYS A 99 16.92 -0.96 7.90
C LYS A 99 17.48 -0.96 9.32
N ILE A 100 16.96 -0.08 10.19
CA ILE A 100 17.16 -0.14 11.64
C ILE A 100 16.65 -1.52 12.09
N GLN A 101 17.57 -2.47 12.26
CA GLN A 101 17.27 -3.70 12.98
C GLN A 101 17.12 -3.28 14.43
N THR A 102 15.88 -3.18 14.90
CA THR A 102 15.60 -3.02 16.32
C THR A 102 16.09 -4.28 17.02
N VAL A 103 17.37 -4.29 17.38
CA VAL A 103 17.91 -5.26 18.33
C VAL A 103 17.26 -4.92 19.67
N PHE A 104 16.20 -5.66 20.01
CA PHE A 104 15.79 -5.73 21.41
C PHE A 104 16.97 -6.34 22.15
N PRO A 105 17.62 -5.63 23.11
CA PRO A 105 18.62 -6.27 23.93
C PRO A 105 17.91 -7.37 24.71
N GLN A 106 18.29 -8.62 24.46
CA GLN A 106 17.98 -9.68 25.40
C GLN A 106 18.68 -9.29 26.70
N SER A 107 17.89 -9.05 27.73
CA SER A 107 18.37 -8.90 29.09
C SER A 107 18.99 -10.23 29.52
N GLU A 108 20.31 -10.35 29.38
CA GLU A 108 21.11 -11.22 30.23
C GLU A 108 21.42 -10.45 31.51
N GLN A 109 20.61 -10.67 32.54
CA GLN A 109 21.02 -10.98 33.93
C GLN A 109 19.91 -11.80 34.58
#